data_AF-A0A2E1F7F2-F1
#
_entry.id   AF-A0A2E1F7F2-F1
#
_cell.length_a   1.000
_cell.length_b   1.000
_cell.length_c   1.000
_cell.angle_alpha   90.00
_cell.angle_beta   90.00
_cell.angle_gamma   90.00
#
_symmetry.space_group_name_H-M   'P 1'
#
loop_
_entity.id
_entity.type
_entity.pdbx_description
1 polymer ?
#
loop_
_entity_poly.entity_id
_entity_poly.type
_entity_poly.pdbx_seq_one_letter_code
_entity_poly.pdbx_strand_id
1 'polypeptide(L)'
;MTQIMKPTYPRTNYQGYAVVKFDINKSGKVKNVKTISSRCAVDRDENKKIILKNCPYFKAASVAAAKYIRFKPPIDDNGNSCEIMNKTHRYKYSFYKIDGDDFVLRQDLKNRYLYRGPDLASDSFISNKYEANQGMPLDKPRD
;
A
#
# COMPACT_ATOMS: atom_id res chain seq x y z
N MET A 1 6.50 -5.49 14.62
CA MET A 1 7.02 -4.49 13.67
C MET A 1 6.85 -3.13 14.32
N THR A 2 7.84 -2.25 14.26
CA THR A 2 7.86 -0.99 15.02
C THR A 2 7.69 0.25 14.15
N GLN A 3 8.11 0.20 12.88
CA GLN A 3 8.00 1.33 11.97
C GLN A 3 7.75 0.85 10.54
N ILE A 4 6.84 1.52 9.83
CA ILE A 4 6.67 1.42 8.38
C ILE A 4 6.79 2.82 7.79
N MET A 5 7.60 2.94 6.74
CA MET A 5 7.56 4.10 5.87
C MET A 5 6.54 3.92 4.76
N LYS A 6 5.84 5.01 4.45
CA LYS A 6 4.92 5.06 3.32
C LYS A 6 5.69 5.34 2.04
N PRO A 7 5.39 4.63 0.95
CA PRO A 7 6.00 4.93 -0.33
C PRO A 7 5.43 6.25 -0.86
N THR A 8 6.31 7.06 -1.43
CA THR A 8 5.89 8.18 -2.28
C THR A 8 5.13 7.63 -3.47
N TYR A 9 3.98 8.23 -3.79
CA TYR A 9 3.22 7.84 -4.96
C TYR A 9 4.07 8.10 -6.22
N PRO A 10 4.29 7.10 -7.10
CA PRO A 10 5.08 7.30 -8.30
C PRO A 10 4.38 8.24 -9.27
N ARG A 11 5.12 8.88 -10.18
CA ARG A 11 4.56 9.81 -11.17
C ARG A 11 3.77 9.05 -12.24
N THR A 12 2.56 8.61 -11.89
CA THR A 12 1.69 7.75 -12.69
C THR A 12 0.22 7.99 -12.39
N ASN A 13 -0.64 7.71 -13.36
CA ASN A 13 -2.10 7.78 -13.20
C ASN A 13 -2.73 6.41 -12.93
N TYR A 14 -1.92 5.39 -12.67
CA TYR A 14 -2.39 4.05 -12.32
C TYR A 14 -2.52 3.88 -10.80
N GLN A 15 -3.54 3.14 -10.39
CA GLN A 15 -3.67 2.59 -9.04
C GLN A 15 -3.27 1.13 -9.03
N GLY A 16 -2.98 0.58 -7.85
CA GLY A 16 -2.69 -0.82 -7.70
C GLY A 16 -1.89 -1.13 -6.44
N TYR A 17 -1.05 -2.16 -6.51
CA TYR A 17 -0.18 -2.52 -5.40
C TYR A 17 1.18 -3.01 -5.87
N ALA A 18 2.12 -3.06 -4.94
CA ALA A 18 3.36 -3.81 -5.09
C ALA A 18 3.64 -4.62 -3.83
N VAL A 19 4.19 -5.81 -4.04
CA VAL A 19 4.65 -6.70 -2.98
C VAL A 19 6.16 -6.75 -3.00
N VAL A 20 6.76 -6.39 -1.88
CA VAL A 20 8.20 -6.51 -1.65
C VAL A 20 8.48 -7.75 -0.81
N LYS A 21 9.64 -8.34 -1.05
CA LYS A 21 10.23 -9.40 -0.24
C LYS A 21 11.55 -8.92 0.34
N PHE A 22 11.81 -9.24 1.59
CA PHE A 22 13.00 -8.82 2.31
C PHE A 22 13.30 -9.75 3.48
N ASP A 23 14.49 -9.61 4.03
CA ASP A 23 14.93 -10.32 5.23
C ASP A 23 15.06 -9.33 6.40
N ILE A 24 14.94 -9.82 7.63
CA ILE A 24 15.07 -9.04 8.87
C ILE A 24 16.32 -9.54 9.58
N ASN A 25 17.27 -8.63 9.84
CA ASN A 25 18.48 -8.97 10.56
C ASN A 25 18.26 -9.01 12.08
N LYS A 26 19.30 -9.43 12.81
CA LYS A 26 19.37 -9.51 14.27
C LYS A 26 18.97 -8.23 15.01
N SER A 27 19.23 -7.06 14.42
CA SER A 27 18.89 -5.76 15.00
C SER A 27 17.48 -5.28 14.62
N GLY A 28 16.69 -6.08 13.92
CA GLY A 28 15.35 -5.69 13.44
C GLY A 28 15.37 -4.75 12.22
N LYS A 29 16.51 -4.58 11.54
CA LYS A 29 16.61 -3.83 10.28
C LYS A 29 16.36 -4.74 9.08
N VAL A 30 15.71 -4.19 8.06
CA VAL A 30 15.43 -4.89 6.82
C VAL A 30 16.65 -4.90 5.88
N LYS A 31 16.93 -6.03 5.24
CA LYS A 31 17.96 -6.22 4.21
C LYS A 31 17.41 -7.00 3.00
N ASN A 32 18.17 -7.03 1.90
CA ASN A 32 17.83 -7.79 0.67
C ASN A 32 16.45 -7.47 0.08
N VAL A 33 16.03 -6.20 0.15
CA VAL A 33 14.73 -5.74 -0.32
C VAL A 33 14.64 -5.87 -1.84
N LYS A 34 13.64 -6.61 -2.32
CA LYS A 34 13.30 -6.73 -3.74
C LYS A 34 11.80 -6.74 -3.97
N THR A 35 11.34 -6.23 -5.12
CA THR A 35 9.93 -6.36 -5.51
C THR A 35 9.69 -7.72 -6.15
N ILE A 36 8.67 -8.44 -5.68
CA ILE A 36 8.26 -9.74 -6.25
C ILE A 36 6.99 -9.63 -7.10
N SER A 37 6.16 -8.61 -6.88
CA SER A 37 4.97 -8.36 -7.68
C SER A 37 4.66 -6.88 -7.72
N SER A 38 4.16 -6.41 -8.85
CA SER A 38 3.57 -5.08 -8.98
C SER A 38 2.43 -5.16 -9.99
N ARG A 39 1.23 -4.79 -9.53
CA ARG A 39 0.00 -4.89 -10.32
C ARG A 39 -0.76 -3.59 -10.29
N CYS A 40 -1.39 -3.28 -11.42
CA CYS A 40 -2.23 -2.12 -11.62
C CYS A 40 -3.68 -2.56 -11.74
N ALA A 41 -4.57 -1.83 -11.07
CA ALA A 41 -6.02 -1.97 -11.24
C ALA A 41 -6.43 -1.32 -12.56
N VAL A 42 -6.89 -2.12 -13.52
CA VAL A 42 -7.15 -1.66 -14.88
C VAL A 42 -8.62 -1.65 -15.26
N ASP A 43 -9.41 -2.59 -14.75
CA ASP A 43 -10.80 -2.80 -15.16
C ASP A 43 -11.56 -3.62 -14.11
N ARG A 44 -12.85 -3.87 -14.33
CA ARG A 44 -13.65 -4.83 -13.57
C ARG A 44 -14.11 -5.97 -14.47
N ASP A 45 -14.18 -7.18 -13.93
CA ASP A 45 -14.81 -8.31 -14.61
C ASP A 45 -16.35 -8.22 -14.57
N GLU A 46 -17.04 -9.16 -15.22
CA GLU A 46 -18.51 -9.24 -15.23
C GLU A 46 -19.11 -9.35 -13.81
N ASN A 47 -18.34 -9.88 -12.86
CA ASN A 47 -18.71 -10.00 -11.44
C ASN A 47 -18.32 -8.75 -10.62
N LYS A 48 -17.94 -7.65 -11.29
CA LYS A 48 -17.49 -6.38 -10.69
C LYS A 48 -16.22 -6.50 -9.84
N LYS A 49 -15.41 -7.55 -9.99
CA LYS A 49 -14.11 -7.68 -9.30
C LYS A 49 -13.02 -6.95 -10.07
N ILE A 50 -12.10 -6.31 -9.35
CA ILE A 50 -10.99 -5.59 -9.99
C ILE A 50 -10.05 -6.56 -10.72
N ILE A 51 -9.83 -6.28 -12.00
CA ILE A 51 -8.83 -6.90 -12.84
C ILE A 51 -7.49 -6.21 -12.58
N LEU A 52 -6.51 -7.00 -12.15
CA LEU A 52 -5.17 -6.57 -11.83
C LEU A 52 -4.18 -7.08 -12.88
N LYS A 53 -3.48 -6.18 -13.57
CA LYS A 53 -2.46 -6.53 -14.56
C LYS A 53 -1.07 -6.16 -14.07
N ASN A 54 -0.06 -6.94 -14.45
CA ASN A 54 1.34 -6.64 -14.11
C ASN A 54 1.74 -5.26 -14.65
N CYS A 55 2.41 -4.46 -13.82
CA CYS A 55 2.91 -3.14 -14.22
C CYS A 55 4.20 -2.76 -13.49
N PRO A 56 5.03 -1.85 -14.02
CA PRO A 56 6.34 -1.52 -13.43
C PRO A 56 6.32 -0.37 -12.41
N TYR A 57 5.24 0.42 -12.36
CA TYR A 57 5.24 1.75 -11.74
C TYR A 57 5.54 1.77 -10.23
N PHE A 58 5.08 0.76 -9.49
CA PHE A 58 5.15 0.77 -8.02
C PHE A 58 6.40 0.12 -7.45
N LYS A 59 7.25 -0.47 -8.30
CA LYS A 59 8.39 -1.29 -7.86
C LYS A 59 9.42 -0.46 -7.07
N ALA A 60 9.92 0.61 -7.68
CA ALA A 60 10.98 1.44 -7.10
C ALA A 60 10.54 2.14 -5.81
N ALA A 61 9.36 2.77 -5.81
CA ALA A 61 8.80 3.44 -4.64
C ALA A 61 8.62 2.47 -3.46
N SER A 62 8.15 1.26 -3.73
CA SER A 62 7.97 0.22 -2.70
C SER A 62 9.30 -0.26 -2.12
N VAL A 63 10.33 -0.46 -2.95
CA VAL A 63 11.66 -0.83 -2.48
C VAL A 63 12.27 0.28 -1.62
N ALA A 64 12.13 1.54 -2.05
CA ALA A 64 12.62 2.68 -1.29
C ALA A 64 11.95 2.76 0.08
N ALA A 65 10.62 2.60 0.15
CA ALA A 65 9.87 2.56 1.41
C ALA A 65 10.31 1.42 2.33
N ALA A 66 10.47 0.22 1.77
CA ALA A 66 10.75 -0.98 2.54
C ALA A 66 12.11 -0.96 3.26
N LYS A 67 13.09 -0.23 2.73
CA LYS A 67 14.40 -0.03 3.39
C LYS A 67 14.30 0.62 4.78
N TYR A 68 13.21 1.35 5.03
CA TYR A 68 12.99 2.07 6.29
C TYR A 68 12.04 1.33 7.23
N ILE A 69 11.59 0.13 6.87
CA ILE A 69 10.84 -0.70 7.81
C ILE A 69 11.76 -1.09 8.97
N ARG A 70 11.24 -0.98 10.19
CA ARG A 70 11.91 -1.44 11.42
C ARG A 70 11.04 -2.46 12.13
N PHE A 71 11.71 -3.48 12.68
CA PHE A 71 11.13 -4.49 13.54
C PHE A 71 11.77 -4.42 14.92
N LYS A 72 11.12 -5.02 15.92
CA LYS A 72 11.82 -5.36 17.15
C LYS A 72 12.90 -6.40 16.80
N PRO A 73 14.10 -6.34 17.40
CA PRO A 73 15.12 -7.38 17.27
C PRO A 73 14.49 -8.76 17.48
N PRO A 74 14.52 -9.65 16.48
CA PRO A 74 13.90 -10.96 16.61
C PRO A 74 14.76 -11.86 17.51
N ILE A 75 14.07 -12.64 18.34
CA ILE A 75 14.64 -13.65 19.23
C ILE A 75 14.06 -15.02 18.85
N ASP A 76 14.84 -16.08 19.05
CA ASP A 76 14.36 -17.45 18.95
C ASP A 76 13.71 -17.92 20.27
N ASP A 77 13.20 -19.16 20.29
CA ASP A 77 12.56 -19.76 21.46
C ASP A 77 13.53 -19.91 22.66
N ASN A 78 14.83 -19.87 22.41
CA ASN A 78 15.89 -19.95 23.42
C ASN A 78 16.38 -18.56 23.88
N GLY A 79 15.78 -17.47 23.38
CA GLY A 79 16.16 -16.09 23.70
C GLY A 79 17.37 -15.55 22.95
N ASN A 80 17.92 -16.29 21.98
CA ASN A 80 19.05 -15.84 21.16
C ASN A 80 18.60 -14.97 19.99
N SER A 81 19.45 -14.02 19.59
CA SER A 81 19.18 -13.16 18.44
C SER A 81 19.24 -13.92 17.12
N CYS A 82 18.16 -13.88 16.35
CA CYS A 82 17.99 -14.62 15.11
C CYS A 82 17.81 -13.70 13.89
N GLU A 83 17.73 -14.28 12.69
CA GLU A 83 17.36 -13.56 11.47
C GLU A 83 16.12 -14.19 10.84
N ILE A 84 15.23 -13.38 10.29
CA ILE A 84 13.99 -13.86 9.64
C ILE A 84 14.11 -13.65 8.13
N MET A 85 13.96 -14.73 7.37
CA MET A 85 14.13 -14.72 5.92
C MET A 85 12.78 -14.61 5.18
N ASN A 86 12.83 -14.09 3.95
CA ASN A 86 11.74 -14.11 2.97
C ASN A 86 10.41 -13.50 3.45
N LYS A 87 10.44 -12.49 4.33
CA LYS A 87 9.22 -11.76 4.71
C LYS A 87 8.71 -10.91 3.56
N THR A 88 7.40 -10.81 3.46
CA THR A 88 6.73 -10.02 2.41
C THR A 88 5.90 -8.90 3.00
N HIS A 89 5.83 -7.78 2.28
CA HIS A 89 4.94 -6.67 2.62
C HIS A 89 4.28 -6.11 1.35
N ARG A 90 2.98 -5.80 1.45
CA ARG A 90 2.18 -5.28 0.33
C ARG A 90 1.92 -3.78 0.55
N TYR A 91 2.38 -2.97 -0.39
CA TYR A 91 2.06 -1.55 -0.48
C TYR A 91 0.90 -1.33 -1.43
N LYS A 92 -0.18 -0.69 -0.95
CA LYS A 92 -1.34 -0.29 -1.75
C LYS A 92 -1.18 1.17 -2.21
N TYR A 93 -1.43 1.41 -3.49
CA TYR A 93 -1.39 2.72 -4.15
C TYR A 93 -2.78 3.01 -4.71
N SER A 94 -3.63 3.68 -3.93
CA SER A 94 -4.96 4.12 -4.37
C SER A 94 -5.06 5.63 -4.34
N PHE A 95 -5.86 6.19 -5.25
CA PHE A 95 -6.19 7.61 -5.25
C PHE A 95 -7.29 7.94 -4.24
N TYR A 96 -8.12 6.95 -3.92
CA TYR A 96 -9.28 7.09 -3.05
C TYR A 96 -9.14 6.19 -1.82
N LYS A 97 -9.69 6.65 -0.69
CA LYS A 97 -9.91 5.80 0.48
C LYS A 97 -11.21 5.02 0.27
N ILE A 98 -11.10 3.71 0.27
CA ILE A 98 -12.23 2.79 0.34
C ILE A 98 -11.88 1.79 1.42
N ASP A 99 -12.88 1.38 2.19
CA ASP A 99 -12.72 0.28 3.11
C ASP A 99 -12.44 -1.01 2.35
N GLY A 100 -11.42 -1.75 2.79
CA GLY A 100 -11.00 -3.03 2.22
C GLY A 100 -9.93 -2.94 1.13
N ASP A 101 -9.81 -4.05 0.37
CA ASP A 101 -8.74 -4.26 -0.63
C ASP A 101 -9.08 -3.74 -2.03
N ASP A 102 -10.23 -3.06 -2.19
CA ASP A 102 -10.73 -2.64 -3.50
C ASP A 102 -10.12 -1.30 -4.00
N PHE A 103 -10.26 -1.03 -5.31
CA PHE A 103 -9.82 0.20 -5.98
C PHE A 103 -11.01 0.88 -6.68
N VAL A 104 -11.11 2.21 -6.62
CA VAL A 104 -12.13 2.95 -7.42
C VAL A 104 -11.52 3.25 -8.77
N LEU A 105 -12.01 2.63 -9.84
CA LEU A 105 -11.55 2.97 -11.17
C LEU A 105 -12.14 4.31 -11.62
N ARG A 106 -11.46 4.99 -12.54
CA ARG A 106 -11.94 6.26 -13.07
C ARG A 106 -13.31 6.13 -13.75
N GLN A 107 -13.58 4.97 -14.37
CA GLN A 107 -14.87 4.66 -14.97
C GLN A 107 -15.97 4.52 -13.90
N ASP A 108 -15.67 3.87 -12.76
CA ASP A 108 -16.61 3.75 -11.63
C ASP A 108 -17.06 5.12 -11.12
N LEU A 109 -16.14 6.09 -11.06
CA LEU A 109 -16.45 7.47 -10.70
C LEU A 109 -17.34 8.15 -11.73
N LYS A 110 -16.98 8.08 -13.02
CA LYS A 110 -17.79 8.68 -14.09
C LYS A 110 -19.22 8.15 -14.07
N ASN A 111 -19.40 6.84 -13.92
CA ASN A 111 -20.72 6.23 -13.86
C ASN A 111 -21.50 6.69 -12.61
N ARG A 112 -20.85 6.82 -11.45
CA ARG A 112 -21.51 7.38 -10.26
C ARG A 112 -21.99 8.82 -10.45
N TYR A 113 -21.19 9.66 -11.09
CA TYR A 113 -21.58 11.04 -11.41
C TYR A 113 -22.76 11.09 -12.39
N LEU A 114 -22.77 10.23 -13.42
CA LEU A 114 -23.82 10.21 -14.43
C LEU A 114 -25.18 9.71 -13.91
N TYR A 115 -25.20 8.79 -12.93
CA TYR A 115 -26.44 8.19 -12.42
C TYR A 115 -27.00 8.82 -11.14
N ARG A 116 -26.23 9.60 -10.36
CA ARG A 116 -26.70 10.19 -9.09
C ARG A 116 -26.95 11.70 -9.12
N GLY A 117 -26.72 12.37 -10.25
CA GLY A 117 -26.84 13.83 -10.32
C GLY A 117 -25.77 14.56 -9.47
N PRO A 118 -25.63 15.88 -9.62
CA PRO A 118 -24.59 16.69 -8.98
C PRO A 118 -24.73 16.83 -7.45
N ASP A 119 -25.85 16.42 -6.86
CA ASP A 119 -26.21 16.77 -5.47
C ASP A 119 -25.52 15.94 -4.37
N LEU A 120 -24.64 15.00 -4.73
CA LEU A 120 -23.77 14.26 -3.79
C LEU A 120 -22.27 14.49 -4.04
N ALA A 121 -21.93 15.56 -4.76
CA ALA A 121 -20.59 16.13 -4.71
C ALA A 121 -20.28 16.81 -3.35
N SER A 122 -21.14 16.64 -2.34
CA SER A 122 -20.91 17.07 -0.96
C SER A 122 -19.84 16.19 -0.27
N ASP A 123 -18.60 16.63 -0.46
CA ASP A 123 -17.66 16.94 0.62
C ASP A 123 -17.12 15.83 1.54
N SER A 124 -17.38 14.55 1.29
CA SER A 124 -16.81 13.46 2.13
C SER A 124 -16.06 12.35 1.39
N PHE A 125 -16.36 12.08 0.12
CA PHE A 125 -15.75 10.94 -0.62
C PHE A 125 -14.66 11.33 -1.63
N ILE A 126 -14.63 12.60 -2.06
CA ILE A 126 -13.70 13.11 -3.07
C ILE A 126 -12.92 14.26 -2.43
N SER A 127 -12.14 13.95 -1.38
CA SER A 127 -11.10 14.88 -0.95
C SER A 127 -10.05 14.95 -2.07
N ASN A 128 -10.08 16.06 -2.80
CA ASN A 128 -9.17 16.35 -3.89
C ASN A 128 -7.69 16.13 -3.53
N LYS A 129 -6.99 15.49 -4.48
CA LYS A 129 -5.61 15.76 -4.91
C LYS A 129 -4.46 15.62 -3.90
N TYR A 130 -3.58 14.67 -4.21
CA TYR A 130 -2.17 14.57 -3.77
C TYR A 130 -1.85 14.18 -2.32
N GLU A 131 -2.83 13.74 -1.54
CA GLU A 131 -2.53 13.05 -0.28
C GLU A 131 -2.47 11.54 -0.52
N ALA A 132 -1.28 11.04 -0.85
CA ALA A 132 -0.95 9.66 -0.54
C ALA A 132 -1.08 9.50 0.99
N ASN A 133 -2.27 9.08 1.41
CA ASN A 133 -2.77 9.30 2.75
C ASN A 133 -1.81 8.88 3.86
N GLN A 134 -1.41 9.88 4.63
CA GLN A 134 -0.76 9.86 5.93
C GLN A 134 -1.65 9.25 7.03
N GLY A 135 -2.06 7.99 6.94
CA GLY A 135 -2.35 7.18 8.14
C GLY A 135 -1.12 7.04 9.07
N MET A 136 -1.16 7.77 10.18
CA MET A 136 -0.39 7.58 11.42
C MET A 136 -0.23 6.11 11.82
N PRO A 137 0.86 5.72 12.50
CA PRO A 137 0.83 4.61 13.45
C PRO A 137 -0.13 4.97 14.60
N LEU A 138 -1.03 4.05 14.96
CA LEU A 138 -1.65 4.06 16.27
C LEU A 138 -0.55 3.80 17.29
N ASP A 139 -0.10 4.85 17.96
CA ASP A 139 0.34 4.83 19.35
C ASP A 139 0.28 6.27 19.86
N LYS A 140 -0.79 6.59 20.59
CA LYS A 140 -0.79 7.75 21.48
C LYS A 140 -0.43 7.21 22.87
N PRO A 141 0.59 7.73 23.56
CA PRO A 141 0.80 7.40 24.96
C PRO A 141 -0.37 7.99 25.76
N ARG A 142 -0.76 7.29 26.83
CA ARG A 142 -1.50 7.92 27.93
C ARG A 142 -0.71 7.68 29.19
N ASP A 143 -0.28 8.81 29.77
CA ASP A 143 0.05 8.98 31.18
C ASP A 143 -1.11 8.53 32.08
#